data_AF-A0A9P9J549-F1
#
_entry.id   AF-A0A9P9J549-F1
#
_cell.length_a   1.000
_cell.length_b   1.000
_cell.length_c   1.000
_cell.angle_alpha   90.00
_cell.angle_beta   90.00
_cell.angle_gamma   90.00
#
_symmetry.space_group_name_H-M   'P 1'
#
loop_
_entity.id
_entity.type
_entity.pdbx_description
1 polymer ?
#
loop_
_entity_poly.entity_id
_entity_poly.type
_entity_poly.pdbx_seq_one_letter_code
_entity_poly.pdbx_strand_id
1 'polypeptide(L)'
;MTFLPLRVAASGNSLIEPPNLEQKTVQDQDEKNHHRASKMDSAAAPTSEPVSPIHRLPNEVLVHILRCLDSPSGVQKNLVLDPTYITRPVNGLQTRFDTPVKTASLVCRLWRRSLQRLLFRNIVWAFQRFHQPSGPNLSSKIGVLDFLHRTGLSRVVETFTILIDTPNHRGHGTLDNELWGLLPPQNNSPGPSRTRNIRPSPVLQRPDVEFRDPEDEEYAAYRAEQAWREDHESQANPGFSIQEPELLPRVAHENNWLWHLIFEQLDPLQFTLIGSIKTLSSLLGHIVDFSNYGGCNNHRHIVSLSRTSRSPMGQDNKTPVALLPSQKPRVNEYTTPSDLFSIRDWTSLLVNEGSFAIVYARNGVTNYSPPTLLPYILNSSNISFNHIQKTLKSFSYVAIFPPSKHIREAIVPCLPPVEHVYLQMAPHTSNFCFPGAMHGGVADIWLEFDTAYAVVMREMFDREVSSVWKQLQAFESGDASNEVGWSMAMQYVQVHGLKGWKMKSRGYFVRNDGRS
;
A
#
# COMPACT_ATOMS: atom_id res chain seq x y z
N MET A 1 -23.48 37.53 -1.01
CA MET A 1 -22.59 38.47 -0.29
C MET A 1 -21.18 37.98 -0.44
N THR A 2 -20.44 38.75 -1.22
CA THR A 2 -19.10 38.52 -1.77
C THR A 2 -18.06 38.90 -0.72
N PHE A 3 -17.04 38.07 -0.50
CA PHE A 3 -15.74 38.55 0.00
C PHE A 3 -14.62 37.92 -0.84
N LEU A 4 -13.97 38.81 -1.60
CA LEU A 4 -12.78 38.56 -2.40
C LEU A 4 -11.53 38.43 -1.49
N PRO A 5 -10.49 37.71 -1.94
CA PRO A 5 -9.20 37.62 -1.26
C PRO A 5 -8.26 38.78 -1.67
N LEU A 6 -7.51 39.29 -0.69
CA LEU A 6 -6.42 40.25 -0.88
C LEU A 6 -5.21 39.56 -1.54
N ARG A 7 -4.87 39.99 -2.76
CA ARG A 7 -3.57 39.77 -3.41
C ARG A 7 -2.58 40.83 -2.89
N VAL A 8 -1.40 40.40 -2.46
CA VAL A 8 -0.22 41.28 -2.34
C VAL A 8 0.74 40.91 -3.46
N ALA A 9 1.07 41.90 -4.29
CA ALA A 9 2.00 41.81 -5.40
C ALA A 9 3.45 41.94 -4.90
N ALA A 10 4.35 41.13 -5.46
CA ALA A 10 5.79 41.28 -5.32
C ALA A 10 6.36 41.91 -6.59
N SER A 11 7.18 42.95 -6.43
CA SER A 11 7.94 43.62 -7.48
C SER A 11 9.26 44.16 -6.90
N GLY A 12 10.38 43.74 -7.49
CA GLY A 12 11.49 44.63 -7.85
C GLY A 12 12.66 44.84 -6.87
N ASN A 13 13.77 44.13 -7.14
CA ASN A 13 15.20 44.54 -7.20
C ASN A 13 15.82 45.56 -6.23
N SER A 14 16.93 45.17 -5.56
CA SER A 14 18.32 45.66 -5.77
C SER A 14 19.24 45.10 -4.65
N LEU A 15 20.35 44.39 -4.94
CA LEU A 15 21.69 44.83 -5.39
C LEU A 15 22.42 45.73 -4.37
N ILE A 16 23.13 45.13 -3.38
CA ILE A 16 24.30 45.74 -2.70
C ILE A 16 25.29 44.62 -2.30
N GLU A 17 26.51 44.73 -2.82
CA GLU A 17 27.73 43.97 -2.51
C GLU A 17 28.36 44.35 -1.14
N PRO A 18 29.25 43.51 -0.57
CA PRO A 18 29.80 43.67 0.77
C PRO A 18 31.15 44.43 0.78
N PRO A 19 31.60 44.95 1.94
CA PRO A 19 32.99 45.27 2.11
C PRO A 19 33.76 44.15 2.83
N ASN A 20 34.98 44.00 2.32
CA ASN A 20 36.07 43.13 2.70
C ASN A 20 36.96 43.81 3.77
N LEU A 21 38.05 43.13 4.15
CA LEU A 21 39.15 43.56 5.05
C LEU A 21 38.86 43.38 6.57
N GLU A 22 39.75 42.85 7.41
CA GLU A 22 41.18 42.55 7.27
C GLU A 22 41.62 41.60 8.40
N GLN A 23 42.65 40.80 8.10
CA GLN A 23 43.38 40.00 9.06
C GLN A 23 44.27 40.89 9.95
N LYS A 24 44.39 40.57 11.24
CA LYS A 24 45.66 40.78 11.95
C LYS A 24 45.85 39.76 13.08
N THR A 25 47.02 39.16 13.02
CA THR A 25 47.55 38.07 13.83
C THR A 25 48.42 38.64 14.96
N VAL A 26 48.73 37.80 15.97
CA VAL A 26 50.00 37.70 16.72
C VAL A 26 50.01 38.14 18.22
N GLN A 27 50.37 37.14 19.08
CA GLN A 27 51.11 37.17 20.38
C GLN A 27 50.48 37.85 21.62
N ASP A 28 50.70 37.43 22.87
CA ASP A 28 51.63 36.46 23.47
C ASP A 28 51.16 36.05 24.89
N GLN A 29 51.62 34.86 25.32
CA GLN A 29 52.14 34.45 26.65
C GLN A 29 51.49 34.95 27.96
N ASP A 30 50.99 34.02 28.78
CA ASP A 30 51.64 33.47 29.99
C ASP A 30 51.86 34.49 31.11
N GLU A 31 51.10 34.39 32.21
CA GLU A 31 51.73 34.34 33.54
C GLU A 31 50.81 33.85 34.67
N LYS A 32 51.47 33.19 35.61
CA LYS A 32 50.98 32.38 36.71
C LYS A 32 50.72 33.21 37.98
N ASN A 33 49.82 32.66 38.79
CA ASN A 33 49.91 32.49 40.25
C ASN A 33 49.57 33.62 41.24
N HIS A 34 48.71 33.21 42.18
CA HIS A 34 48.72 33.45 43.63
C HIS A 34 48.02 34.69 44.22
N HIS A 35 46.85 34.45 44.86
CA HIS A 35 46.54 34.72 46.29
C HIS A 35 45.12 34.18 46.59
N ARG A 36 44.96 33.08 47.32
CA ARG A 36 44.83 32.94 48.79
C ARG A 36 43.65 33.71 49.41
N ALA A 37 42.55 32.96 49.59
CA ALA A 37 41.63 32.87 50.73
C ALA A 37 41.08 34.14 51.43
N SER A 38 39.74 34.29 51.36
CA SER A 38 38.86 34.80 52.44
C SER A 38 37.40 34.62 51.99
N LYS A 39 36.71 33.52 52.35
CA LYS A 39 35.73 33.44 53.46
C LYS A 39 34.74 34.62 53.49
N MET A 40 33.49 34.38 53.08
CA MET A 40 32.30 34.75 53.86
C MET A 40 31.01 34.24 53.19
N ASP A 41 30.10 33.80 54.06
CA ASP A 41 28.80 33.22 53.81
C ASP A 41 27.92 34.07 52.87
N SER A 42 27.33 33.42 51.86
CA SER A 42 26.10 33.91 51.26
C SER A 42 25.18 32.74 51.00
N ALA A 43 24.02 32.81 51.66
CA ALA A 43 22.95 31.83 51.63
C ALA A 43 22.57 31.39 50.22
N ALA A 44 22.34 30.09 50.09
CA ALA A 44 21.77 29.45 48.93
C ALA A 44 20.40 30.06 48.60
N ALA A 45 20.35 30.86 47.53
CA ALA A 45 19.12 31.04 46.77
C ALA A 45 18.97 29.81 45.87
N PRO A 46 17.84 29.10 45.88
CA PRO A 46 17.58 28.11 44.84
C PRO A 46 17.51 28.89 43.52
N THR A 47 18.51 28.74 42.67
CA THR A 47 18.43 29.10 41.25
C THR A 47 17.25 28.33 40.67
N SER A 48 16.09 28.97 40.67
CA SER A 48 14.91 28.48 39.97
C SER A 48 15.27 28.45 38.50
N GLU A 49 15.58 27.26 38.00
CA GLU A 49 15.67 27.05 36.56
C GLU A 49 14.42 27.65 35.91
N PRO A 50 14.54 28.40 34.81
CA PRO A 50 13.39 28.92 34.09
C PRO A 50 12.60 27.73 33.55
N VAL A 51 11.62 27.27 34.33
CA VAL A 51 10.69 26.22 33.92
C VAL A 51 10.05 26.71 32.63
N SER A 52 10.33 26.01 31.53
CA SER A 52 9.87 26.41 30.21
C SER A 52 8.37 26.66 30.24
N PRO A 53 7.87 27.78 29.68
CA PRO A 53 6.49 28.25 29.83
C PRO A 53 5.44 27.22 29.38
N ILE A 54 5.86 26.27 28.52
CA ILE A 54 5.02 25.21 27.99
C ILE A 54 4.58 24.17 29.03
N HIS A 55 5.35 23.97 30.10
CA HIS A 55 4.99 23.06 31.19
C HIS A 55 3.90 23.61 32.10
N ARG A 56 3.56 24.90 31.96
CA ARG A 56 2.47 25.55 32.70
C ARG A 56 1.14 25.53 31.96
N LEU A 57 1.11 25.05 30.72
CA LEU A 57 -0.15 24.94 29.97
C LEU A 57 -1.02 23.83 30.58
N PRO A 58 -2.35 24.07 30.72
CA PRO A 58 -3.29 23.00 31.03
C PRO A 58 -3.22 21.87 30.01
N ASN A 59 -3.44 20.63 30.45
CA ASN A 59 -3.35 19.44 29.59
C ASN A 59 -4.31 19.52 28.39
N GLU A 60 -5.46 20.15 28.57
CA GLU A 60 -6.50 20.34 27.56
C GLU A 60 -6.00 21.21 26.40
N VAL A 61 -5.33 22.32 26.72
CA VAL A 61 -4.75 23.24 25.74
C VAL A 61 -3.62 22.55 24.98
N LEU A 62 -2.77 21.83 25.71
CA LEU A 62 -1.67 21.07 25.13
C LEU A 62 -2.16 19.97 24.19
N VAL A 63 -3.21 19.23 24.56
CA VAL A 63 -3.85 18.24 23.68
C VAL A 63 -4.45 18.92 22.45
N HIS A 64 -5.08 20.09 22.59
CA HIS A 64 -5.67 20.81 21.47
C HIS A 64 -4.62 21.26 20.45
N ILE A 65 -3.53 21.89 20.92
CA ILE A 65 -2.39 22.30 20.08
C ILE A 65 -1.79 21.09 19.37
N LEU A 66 -1.54 20.01 20.12
CA LEU A 66 -0.91 18.81 19.58
C LEU A 66 -1.80 18.05 18.60
N ARG A 67 -3.14 18.22 18.69
CA ARG A 67 -4.07 17.69 17.69
C ARG A 67 -3.94 18.40 16.34
N CYS A 68 -3.43 19.62 16.28
CA CYS A 68 -3.12 20.28 15.01
C CYS A 68 -1.98 19.59 14.24
N LEU A 69 -1.19 18.74 14.91
CA LEU A 69 -0.15 17.92 14.28
C LEU A 69 -0.71 16.62 13.68
N ASP A 70 -1.98 16.29 13.95
CA ASP A 70 -2.65 15.09 13.47
C ASP A 70 -2.94 15.23 11.97
N SER A 71 -2.06 14.67 11.16
CA SER A 71 -2.21 14.56 9.71
C SER A 71 -2.63 13.13 9.34
N PRO A 72 -3.42 12.96 8.24
CA PRO A 72 -3.71 11.62 7.73
C PRO A 72 -2.42 10.84 7.48
N SER A 73 -2.40 9.56 7.82
CA SER A 73 -1.17 8.76 7.66
C SER A 73 -0.73 8.77 6.19
N GLY A 74 0.58 8.85 5.94
CA GLY A 74 1.11 8.79 4.57
C GLY A 74 0.67 7.51 3.84
N VAL A 75 0.54 6.40 4.56
CA VAL A 75 0.03 5.13 4.01
C VAL A 75 -1.41 5.28 3.51
N GLN A 76 -2.30 5.91 4.27
CA GLN A 76 -3.69 6.16 3.85
C GLN A 76 -3.78 7.02 2.58
N LYS A 77 -2.98 8.09 2.52
CA LYS A 77 -2.92 8.96 1.33
C LYS A 77 -2.45 8.22 0.08
N ASN A 78 -1.59 7.21 0.27
CA ASN A 78 -0.96 6.47 -0.81
C ASN A 78 -1.72 5.19 -1.21
N LEU A 79 -2.87 4.88 -0.60
CA LEU A 79 -3.65 3.67 -0.94
C LEU A 79 -4.17 3.68 -2.38
N VAL A 80 -4.34 4.87 -2.97
CA VAL A 80 -4.79 5.07 -4.37
C VAL A 80 -3.64 5.32 -5.35
N LEU A 81 -2.40 5.38 -4.86
CA LEU A 81 -1.21 5.53 -5.70
C LEU A 81 -0.67 4.15 -6.09
N ASP A 82 0.29 4.12 -7.02
CA ASP A 82 0.97 2.88 -7.38
C ASP A 82 1.62 2.26 -6.11
N PRO A 83 1.23 1.02 -5.73
CA PRO A 83 1.74 0.35 -4.53
C PRO A 83 3.25 0.14 -4.51
N THR A 84 3.93 0.22 -5.66
CA THR A 84 5.39 0.10 -5.76
C THR A 84 6.12 1.23 -5.01
N TYR A 85 5.50 2.42 -4.87
CA TYR A 85 6.07 3.54 -4.12
C TYR A 85 5.86 3.44 -2.60
N ILE A 86 5.10 2.46 -2.12
CA ILE A 86 4.87 2.30 -0.68
C ILE A 86 6.15 1.75 -0.04
N THR A 87 6.93 2.60 0.60
CA THR A 87 8.13 2.17 1.33
C THR A 87 7.82 1.81 2.78
N ARG A 88 8.70 1.00 3.41
CA ARG A 88 8.66 0.83 4.86
C ARG A 88 8.73 2.18 5.56
N PRO A 89 7.99 2.39 6.68
CA PRO A 89 8.07 3.62 7.46
C PRO A 89 9.47 3.97 8.00
N VAL A 90 10.41 3.02 7.95
CA VAL A 90 11.71 3.08 8.66
C VAL A 90 12.87 3.53 7.75
N ASN A 91 12.70 3.62 6.43
CA ASN A 91 13.81 3.96 5.52
C ASN A 91 14.05 5.48 5.40
N GLY A 92 14.58 6.06 6.49
CA GLY A 92 15.76 6.93 6.52
C GLY A 92 15.69 8.36 5.98
N LEU A 93 15.22 8.61 4.76
CA LEU A 93 15.50 9.89 4.08
C LEU A 93 14.25 10.72 3.77
N GLN A 94 13.13 10.09 3.44
CA GLN A 94 11.89 10.82 3.09
C GLN A 94 10.92 10.96 4.28
N THR A 95 10.96 10.04 5.25
CA THR A 95 10.08 10.05 6.44
C THR A 95 10.55 10.97 7.58
N ARG A 96 11.77 11.52 7.47
CA ARG A 96 12.36 12.32 8.56
C ARG A 96 11.68 13.68 8.75
N PHE A 97 11.00 14.20 7.72
CA PHE A 97 10.35 15.52 7.74
C PHE A 97 8.81 15.47 7.87
N ASP A 98 8.18 14.30 7.64
CA ASP A 98 6.71 14.17 7.60
C ASP A 98 6.09 13.49 8.84
N THR A 99 6.77 13.49 9.99
CA THR A 99 6.25 12.87 11.22
C THR A 99 6.15 13.85 12.40
N PRO A 100 5.37 14.95 12.27
CA PRO A 100 5.30 16.01 13.28
C PRO A 100 4.87 15.50 14.66
N VAL A 101 3.94 14.52 14.71
CA VAL A 101 3.50 13.87 15.95
C VAL A 101 4.66 13.11 16.63
N LYS A 102 5.48 12.41 15.84
CA LYS A 102 6.62 11.65 16.37
C LYS A 102 7.69 12.61 16.89
N THR A 103 8.03 13.64 16.14
CA THR A 103 8.98 14.68 16.57
C THR A 103 8.52 15.38 17.85
N ALA A 104 7.24 15.79 17.92
CA ALA A 104 6.67 16.40 19.11
C ALA A 104 6.73 15.46 20.34
N SER A 105 6.54 14.15 20.15
CA SER A 105 6.63 13.19 21.25
C SER A 105 8.03 13.05 21.88
N LEU A 106 9.07 13.52 21.19
CA LEU A 106 10.45 13.49 21.69
C LEU A 106 10.80 14.71 22.55
N VAL A 107 9.97 15.75 22.56
CA VAL A 107 10.24 17.01 23.27
C VAL A 107 10.31 16.80 24.79
N CYS A 108 9.30 16.17 25.38
CA CYS A 108 9.29 15.84 26.81
C CYS A 108 8.32 14.70 27.14
N ARG A 109 8.40 14.17 28.37
CA ARG A 109 7.54 13.06 28.85
C ARG A 109 6.04 13.43 28.84
N LEU A 110 5.69 14.67 29.16
CA LEU A 110 4.31 15.14 29.16
C LEU A 110 3.72 15.08 27.75
N TRP A 111 4.44 15.64 26.76
CA TRP A 111 4.02 15.62 25.35
C TRP A 111 3.88 14.20 24.83
N ARG A 112 4.86 13.34 25.14
CA ARG A 112 4.79 11.92 24.78
C ARG A 112 3.53 11.25 25.33
N ARG A 113 3.17 11.51 26.59
CA ARG A 113 1.98 10.94 27.23
C ARG A 113 0.70 11.47 26.58
N SER A 114 0.62 12.76 26.27
CA SER A 114 -0.52 13.38 25.59
C SER A 114 -0.69 12.90 24.15
N LEU A 115 0.43 12.65 23.45
CA LEU A 115 0.45 12.18 22.06
C LEU A 115 0.35 10.67 21.91
N GLN A 116 0.42 9.91 23.00
CA GLN A 116 0.47 8.45 22.94
C GLN A 116 -0.70 7.89 22.11
N ARG A 117 -1.90 8.45 22.27
CA ARG A 117 -3.06 8.04 21.48
C ARG A 117 -2.89 8.28 19.98
N LEU A 118 -2.39 9.46 19.60
CA LEU A 118 -2.17 9.83 18.20
C LEU A 118 -1.05 9.01 17.55
N LEU A 119 0.02 8.71 18.30
CA LEU A 119 1.14 7.91 17.81
C LEU A 119 0.76 6.49 17.41
N PHE A 120 -0.22 5.90 18.10
CA PHE A 120 -0.65 4.51 17.88
C PHE A 120 -2.03 4.40 17.22
N ARG A 121 -2.56 5.52 16.70
CA ARG A 121 -3.82 5.57 15.95
C ARG A 121 -3.73 4.76 14.65
N ASN A 122 -2.60 4.87 13.95
CA ASN A 122 -2.36 4.20 12.66
C ASN A 122 -1.16 3.25 12.81
N ILE A 123 -1.41 1.94 12.87
CA ILE A 123 -0.39 0.92 13.07
C ILE A 123 -0.02 0.30 11.73
N VAL A 124 1.28 0.19 11.46
CA VAL A 124 1.83 -0.59 10.34
C VAL A 124 2.67 -1.72 10.93
N TRP A 125 2.22 -2.95 10.74
CA TRP A 125 2.96 -4.16 11.07
C TRP A 125 3.60 -4.72 9.79
N ALA A 126 4.93 -4.57 9.69
CA ALA A 126 5.68 -4.99 8.52
C ALA A 126 6.54 -6.22 8.80
N PHE A 127 6.53 -7.19 7.89
CA PHE A 127 7.39 -8.38 7.94
C PHE A 127 7.67 -8.94 6.54
N GLN A 128 8.74 -9.74 6.41
CA GLN A 128 9.02 -10.51 5.18
C GLN A 128 8.59 -11.97 5.33
N ARG A 129 8.90 -12.55 6.49
CA ARG A 129 8.54 -13.92 6.87
C ARG A 129 7.99 -13.87 8.28
N PHE A 130 6.84 -14.50 8.50
CA PHE A 130 6.24 -14.61 9.81
C PHE A 130 5.69 -16.02 9.98
N HIS A 131 6.31 -16.80 10.87
CA HIS A 131 5.85 -18.15 11.17
C HIS A 131 4.69 -18.09 12.16
N GLN A 132 3.66 -18.91 11.91
CA GLN A 132 2.60 -19.12 12.87
C GLN A 132 3.20 -19.55 14.22
N PRO A 133 2.96 -18.79 15.30
CA PRO A 133 3.47 -19.14 16.61
C PRO A 133 2.76 -20.40 17.13
N SER A 134 3.53 -21.31 17.75
CA SER A 134 3.00 -22.51 18.41
C SER A 134 2.84 -22.29 19.91
N GLY A 135 1.80 -22.88 20.53
CA GLY A 135 1.61 -22.95 21.99
C GLY A 135 0.59 -21.93 22.55
N PRO A 136 0.35 -21.93 23.88
CA PRO A 136 -0.67 -21.08 24.50
C PRO A 136 -0.34 -19.59 24.35
N ASN A 137 -1.37 -18.74 24.44
CA ASN A 137 -1.31 -17.27 24.35
C ASN A 137 -0.62 -16.77 23.08
N LEU A 138 -1.26 -16.95 21.92
CA LEU A 138 -0.72 -16.51 20.64
C LEU A 138 -0.50 -14.99 20.57
N SER A 139 -1.30 -14.21 21.30
CA SER A 139 -1.26 -12.75 21.33
C SER A 139 0.07 -12.21 21.83
N SER A 140 0.64 -12.82 22.88
CA SER A 140 1.92 -12.40 23.47
C SER A 140 3.12 -12.71 22.58
N LYS A 141 2.97 -13.60 21.59
CA LYS A 141 4.02 -13.96 20.63
C LYS A 141 4.10 -13.00 19.45
N ILE A 142 3.05 -12.22 19.23
CA ILE A 142 3.04 -11.16 18.20
C ILE A 142 3.38 -9.85 18.89
N GLY A 143 4.65 -9.44 18.83
CA GLY A 143 5.17 -8.31 19.61
C GLY A 143 4.37 -7.01 19.48
N VAL A 144 3.80 -6.72 18.30
CA VAL A 144 2.93 -5.53 18.10
C VAL A 144 1.60 -5.66 18.86
N LEU A 145 0.97 -6.83 18.84
CA LEU A 145 -0.29 -7.05 19.56
C LEU A 145 -0.07 -7.09 21.07
N ASP A 146 0.96 -7.81 21.51
CA ASP A 146 1.38 -7.87 22.91
C ASP A 146 1.69 -6.49 23.49
N PHE A 147 2.38 -5.65 22.72
CA PHE A 147 2.65 -4.26 23.09
C PHE A 147 1.35 -3.45 23.24
N LEU A 148 0.47 -3.50 22.23
CA LEU A 148 -0.79 -2.74 22.24
C LEU A 148 -1.71 -3.17 23.39
N HIS A 149 -1.76 -4.47 23.67
CA HIS A 149 -2.52 -5.03 24.78
C HIS A 149 -1.96 -4.56 26.13
N ARG A 150 -0.66 -4.76 26.41
CA ARG A 150 -0.04 -4.38 27.70
C ARG A 150 -0.08 -2.89 27.98
N THR A 151 -0.10 -2.06 26.95
CA THR A 151 -0.16 -0.60 27.07
C THR A 151 -1.58 -0.02 27.08
N GLY A 152 -2.61 -0.86 26.91
CA GLY A 152 -4.00 -0.42 26.83
C GLY A 152 -4.31 0.43 25.60
N LEU A 153 -3.49 0.34 24.54
CA LEU A 153 -3.60 1.15 23.32
C LEU A 153 -4.48 0.52 22.24
N SER A 154 -4.88 -0.75 22.41
CA SER A 154 -5.71 -1.47 21.44
C SER A 154 -6.98 -0.72 21.01
N ARG A 155 -7.63 -0.01 21.95
CA ARG A 155 -8.87 0.74 21.68
C ARG A 155 -8.66 2.00 20.85
N VAL A 156 -7.43 2.48 20.77
CA VAL A 156 -7.08 3.72 20.07
C VAL A 156 -6.70 3.46 18.62
N VAL A 157 -6.31 2.22 18.28
CA VAL A 157 -5.97 1.83 16.92
C VAL A 157 -7.20 2.01 16.02
N GLU A 158 -7.14 2.98 15.13
CA GLU A 158 -8.16 3.21 14.09
C GLU A 158 -7.82 2.45 12.83
N THR A 159 -6.55 2.43 12.43
CA THR A 159 -6.13 1.70 11.24
C THR A 159 -5.02 0.72 11.57
N PHE A 160 -5.15 -0.49 11.02
CA PHE A 160 -4.15 -1.54 11.15
C PHE A 160 -3.76 -2.06 9.77
N THR A 161 -2.51 -1.83 9.40
CA THR A 161 -1.96 -2.21 8.10
C THR A 161 -0.95 -3.33 8.29
N ILE A 162 -1.12 -4.44 7.57
CA ILE A 162 -0.11 -5.47 7.42
C ILE A 162 0.63 -5.22 6.11
N LEU A 163 1.94 -5.01 6.20
CA LEU A 163 2.83 -4.83 5.06
C LEU A 163 3.75 -6.04 4.93
N ILE A 164 3.61 -6.79 3.85
CA ILE A 164 4.40 -7.98 3.58
C ILE A 164 5.38 -7.66 2.47
N ASP A 165 6.65 -7.47 2.86
CA ASP A 165 7.68 -7.15 1.88
C ASP A 165 8.15 -8.41 1.18
N THR A 166 8.23 -8.33 -0.14
CA THR A 166 9.05 -9.24 -0.93
C THR A 166 10.48 -8.68 -0.97
N PRO A 167 11.51 -9.53 -0.82
CA PRO A 167 12.88 -9.09 -1.02
C PRO A 167 13.06 -8.60 -2.46
N ASN A 168 13.79 -7.50 -2.63
CA ASN A 168 14.22 -7.08 -3.95
C ASN A 168 15.25 -8.11 -4.44
N HIS A 169 14.89 -8.94 -5.43
CA HIS A 169 15.79 -9.92 -6.05
C HIS A 169 16.89 -9.24 -6.90
N ARG A 170 17.70 -8.36 -6.30
CA ARG A 170 18.94 -7.86 -6.90
C ARG A 170 20.11 -8.64 -6.29
N GLY A 171 20.39 -9.81 -6.86
CA GLY A 171 21.57 -10.61 -6.56
C GLY A 171 21.29 -11.87 -5.73
N HIS A 172 21.89 -12.97 -6.15
CA HIS A 172 21.88 -14.32 -5.57
C HIS A 172 20.65 -15.22 -5.82
N GLY A 173 20.80 -16.09 -6.83
CA GLY A 173 19.93 -17.23 -7.11
C GLY A 173 20.12 -18.39 -6.13
N THR A 174 19.86 -18.16 -4.85
CA THR A 174 19.70 -19.25 -3.88
C THR A 174 18.24 -19.69 -3.80
N LEU A 175 18.02 -21.01 -3.89
CA LEU A 175 16.74 -21.74 -3.88
C LEU A 175 15.83 -21.50 -2.65
N ASP A 176 16.14 -20.55 -1.77
CA ASP A 176 15.29 -20.08 -0.67
C ASP A 176 14.11 -19.19 -1.15
N ASN A 177 13.83 -19.23 -2.45
CA ASN A 177 12.96 -18.30 -3.17
C ASN A 177 11.44 -18.51 -2.96
N GLU A 178 11.00 -19.53 -2.22
CA GLU A 178 9.58 -19.94 -2.29
C GLU A 178 8.70 -19.62 -1.08
N LEU A 179 9.25 -19.12 0.04
CA LEU A 179 8.49 -18.98 1.29
C LEU A 179 8.59 -17.57 1.87
N TRP A 180 7.76 -16.65 1.34
CA TRP A 180 7.57 -15.29 1.85
C TRP A 180 6.14 -15.10 2.36
N GLY A 181 5.98 -14.28 3.40
CA GLY A 181 4.70 -14.03 4.05
C GLY A 181 4.44 -14.89 5.27
N LEU A 182 3.20 -15.34 5.42
CA LEU A 182 2.74 -16.12 6.56
C LEU A 182 3.10 -17.59 6.34
N LEU A 183 3.91 -18.15 7.23
CA LEU A 183 4.46 -19.50 7.11
C LEU A 183 3.87 -20.41 8.19
N PRO A 184 3.75 -21.72 7.92
CA PRO A 184 3.33 -22.68 8.94
C PRO A 184 4.29 -22.67 10.14
N PRO A 185 3.87 -23.27 11.27
CA PRO A 185 4.73 -23.41 12.43
C PRO A 185 6.05 -24.10 12.06
N GLN A 186 7.17 -23.61 12.60
CA GLN A 186 8.51 -24.08 12.21
C GLN A 186 8.70 -25.59 12.34
N ASN A 187 8.02 -26.23 13.29
CA ASN A 187 8.10 -27.68 13.54
C ASN A 187 7.47 -28.54 12.43
N ASN A 188 6.69 -27.96 11.52
CA ASN A 188 6.02 -28.66 10.42
C ASN A 188 6.71 -28.43 9.06
N SER A 189 7.90 -27.81 9.04
CA SER A 189 8.63 -27.66 7.79
C SER A 189 9.08 -29.04 7.31
N PRO A 190 8.79 -29.45 6.06
CA PRO A 190 9.45 -30.62 5.50
C PRO A 190 10.95 -30.41 5.64
N GLY A 191 11.65 -31.38 6.22
CA GLY A 191 13.08 -31.27 6.50
C GLY A 191 13.85 -30.81 5.25
N PRO A 192 14.99 -30.11 5.40
CA PRO A 192 15.74 -29.61 4.25
C PRO A 192 15.98 -30.77 3.28
N SER A 193 15.43 -30.64 2.07
CA SER A 193 15.64 -31.59 0.99
C SER A 193 17.14 -31.83 0.88
N ARG A 194 17.54 -33.09 1.11
CA ARG A 194 18.92 -33.59 1.04
C ARG A 194 19.68 -32.88 -0.08
N THR A 195 20.58 -31.98 0.32
CA THR A 195 21.52 -31.31 -0.58
C THR A 195 22.31 -32.38 -1.34
N ARG A 196 22.07 -32.53 -2.65
CA ARG A 196 23.07 -33.12 -3.53
C ARG A 196 24.23 -32.15 -3.54
N ASN A 197 25.36 -32.57 -2.97
CA ASN A 197 26.62 -31.83 -3.02
C ASN A 197 27.04 -31.63 -4.49
N ILE A 198 26.67 -30.48 -5.07
CA ILE A 198 27.26 -30.02 -6.32
C ILE A 198 28.50 -29.23 -5.92
N ARG A 199 29.68 -29.75 -6.28
CA ARG A 199 30.95 -29.07 -6.07
C ARG A 199 30.94 -27.71 -6.80
N PRO A 200 31.43 -26.64 -6.18
CA PRO A 200 31.61 -25.37 -6.87
C PRO A 200 32.70 -25.51 -7.95
N SER A 201 32.40 -25.09 -9.17
CA SER A 201 33.41 -24.89 -10.23
C SER A 201 34.11 -23.54 -10.03
N PRO A 202 35.37 -23.39 -10.50
CA PRO A 202 36.24 -22.30 -10.07
C PRO A 202 35.82 -20.94 -10.63
N VAL A 203 36.00 -19.94 -9.77
CA VAL A 203 35.82 -18.51 -9.98
C VAL A 203 36.69 -18.02 -11.14
N LEU A 204 36.08 -17.49 -12.19
CA LEU A 204 36.75 -16.59 -13.14
C LEU A 204 36.73 -15.17 -12.54
N GLN A 205 37.90 -14.74 -12.06
CA GLN A 205 38.16 -13.35 -11.65
C GLN A 205 37.92 -12.42 -12.84
N ARG A 206 37.08 -11.40 -12.66
CA ARG A 206 36.99 -10.26 -13.59
C ARG A 206 38.16 -9.31 -13.30
N PRO A 207 38.86 -8.80 -14.32
CA PRO A 207 39.86 -7.76 -14.12
C PRO A 207 39.19 -6.40 -13.90
N ASP A 208 39.81 -5.61 -13.03
CA ASP A 208 39.53 -4.19 -12.83
C ASP A 208 39.76 -3.42 -14.13
N VAL A 209 38.79 -2.61 -14.56
CA VAL A 209 38.95 -1.68 -15.69
C VAL A 209 38.57 -0.28 -15.23
N GLU A 210 39.56 0.61 -15.28
CA GLU A 210 39.49 2.04 -14.99
C GLU A 210 38.63 2.82 -16.00
N PHE A 211 38.15 3.99 -15.54
CA PHE A 211 37.37 5.00 -16.24
C PHE A 211 37.81 5.28 -17.70
N ARG A 212 36.85 5.27 -18.65
CA ARG A 212 36.98 5.88 -19.99
C ARG A 212 35.63 6.35 -20.56
N ASP A 213 35.74 7.22 -21.57
CA ASP A 213 34.82 8.23 -22.12
C ASP A 213 33.29 7.94 -22.23
N PRO A 214 32.44 9.00 -22.19
CA PRO A 214 30.97 8.90 -22.22
C PRO A 214 30.36 8.42 -23.55
N GLU A 215 31.12 8.27 -24.64
CA GLU A 215 30.63 7.65 -25.89
C GLU A 215 30.65 6.11 -25.84
N ASP A 216 31.32 5.51 -24.86
CA ASP A 216 31.34 4.05 -24.67
C ASP A 216 30.12 3.53 -23.88
N GLU A 217 29.33 4.39 -23.23
CA GLU A 217 28.19 3.96 -22.40
C GLU A 217 26.97 3.55 -23.25
N GLU A 218 26.74 4.24 -24.37
CA GLU A 218 25.69 3.89 -25.34
C GLU A 218 26.06 2.62 -26.13
N TYR A 219 27.35 2.45 -26.47
CA TYR A 219 27.84 1.24 -27.11
C TYR A 219 27.91 0.04 -26.13
N ALA A 220 28.20 0.27 -24.85
CA ALA A 220 28.14 -0.73 -23.80
C ALA A 220 26.68 -1.14 -23.48
N ALA A 221 25.74 -0.19 -23.49
CA ALA A 221 24.32 -0.48 -23.36
C ALA A 221 23.80 -1.29 -24.55
N TYR A 222 24.19 -0.91 -25.77
CA TYR A 222 23.87 -1.66 -26.99
C TYR A 222 24.47 -3.07 -26.97
N ARG A 223 25.74 -3.24 -26.56
CA ARG A 223 26.37 -4.57 -26.42
C ARG A 223 25.79 -5.40 -25.27
N ALA A 224 25.37 -4.78 -24.16
CA ALA A 224 24.69 -5.47 -23.08
C ALA A 224 23.27 -5.93 -23.51
N GLU A 225 22.58 -5.13 -24.33
CA GLU A 225 21.29 -5.49 -24.91
C GLU A 225 21.43 -6.61 -25.95
N GLN A 226 22.47 -6.57 -26.81
CA GLN A 226 22.77 -7.64 -27.75
C GLN A 226 23.19 -8.94 -27.04
N ALA A 227 24.02 -8.85 -26.01
CA ALA A 227 24.38 -10.02 -25.19
C ALA A 227 23.16 -10.60 -24.45
N TRP A 228 22.22 -9.76 -24.00
CA TRP A 228 20.96 -10.21 -23.41
C TRP A 228 20.05 -10.90 -24.44
N ARG A 229 20.00 -10.38 -25.69
CA ARG A 229 19.29 -11.02 -26.82
C ARG A 229 19.90 -12.36 -27.21
N GLU A 230 21.21 -12.45 -27.31
CA GLU A 230 21.90 -13.70 -27.67
C GLU A 230 21.73 -14.78 -26.59
N ASP A 231 21.74 -14.42 -25.30
CA ASP A 231 21.47 -15.37 -24.20
C ASP A 231 20.00 -15.84 -24.17
N HIS A 232 19.04 -14.98 -24.55
CA HIS A 232 17.61 -15.32 -24.58
C HIS A 232 17.18 -16.05 -25.87
N GLU A 233 17.77 -15.73 -27.02
CA GLU A 233 17.50 -16.42 -28.29
C GLU A 233 18.18 -17.80 -28.35
N SER A 234 19.35 -17.95 -27.71
CA SER A 234 20.01 -19.27 -27.59
C SER A 234 19.28 -20.23 -26.63
N GLN A 235 18.34 -19.73 -25.81
CA GLN A 235 17.46 -20.53 -24.96
C GLN A 235 16.06 -20.76 -25.57
N ALA A 236 15.80 -20.28 -26.79
CA ALA A 236 14.59 -20.58 -27.53
C ALA A 236 14.69 -21.98 -28.18
N ASN A 237 14.45 -23.00 -27.35
CA ASN A 237 14.29 -24.43 -27.65
C ASN A 237 15.53 -25.23 -28.08
N PRO A 238 16.00 -26.08 -27.15
CA PRO A 238 15.69 -27.49 -27.34
C PRO A 238 15.03 -28.08 -26.08
N GLY A 239 13.76 -28.47 -26.18
CA GLY A 239 13.20 -29.65 -25.51
C GLY A 239 13.42 -29.85 -24.00
N PHE A 240 13.75 -28.83 -23.23
CA PHE A 240 13.75 -28.91 -21.77
C PHE A 240 12.38 -28.53 -21.27
N SER A 241 11.51 -29.54 -21.19
CA SER A 241 10.43 -29.53 -20.23
C SER A 241 11.08 -29.38 -18.86
N ILE A 242 11.14 -28.14 -18.35
CA ILE A 242 11.11 -27.95 -16.90
C ILE A 242 9.73 -28.48 -16.52
N GLN A 243 9.64 -29.78 -16.26
CA GLN A 243 8.60 -30.30 -15.40
C GLN A 243 8.78 -29.55 -14.09
N GLU A 244 8.08 -28.44 -13.96
CA GLU A 244 7.67 -27.91 -12.67
C GLU A 244 7.20 -29.14 -11.89
N PRO A 245 7.89 -29.51 -10.80
CA PRO A 245 7.68 -30.80 -10.15
C PRO A 245 6.19 -30.94 -9.91
N GLU A 246 5.58 -32.02 -10.43
CA GLU A 246 4.16 -32.36 -10.30
C GLU A 246 3.63 -31.73 -9.02
N LEU A 247 2.93 -30.61 -9.17
CA LEU A 247 2.54 -29.76 -8.06
C LEU A 247 1.60 -30.59 -7.20
N LEU A 248 2.14 -31.15 -6.11
CA LEU A 248 1.32 -31.57 -4.98
C LEU A 248 0.33 -30.42 -4.75
N PRO A 249 -0.98 -30.69 -4.68
CA PRO A 249 -1.98 -29.64 -4.57
C PRO A 249 -1.56 -28.74 -3.41
N ARG A 250 -1.17 -27.50 -3.72
CA ARG A 250 -0.72 -26.54 -2.71
C ARG A 250 -1.93 -26.25 -1.84
N VAL A 251 -2.07 -26.99 -0.74
CA VAL A 251 -3.18 -26.82 0.20
C VAL A 251 -3.13 -25.36 0.67
N ALA A 252 -4.21 -24.63 0.41
CA ALA A 252 -4.37 -23.28 0.91
C ALA A 252 -4.17 -23.32 2.44
N HIS A 253 -3.25 -22.50 2.96
CA HIS A 253 -2.94 -22.52 4.38
C HIS A 253 -4.10 -21.86 5.15
N GLU A 254 -4.51 -22.47 6.25
CA GLU A 254 -5.55 -21.90 7.10
C GLU A 254 -4.98 -20.75 7.93
N ASN A 255 -5.33 -19.53 7.52
CA ASN A 255 -4.82 -18.31 8.13
C ASN A 255 -5.86 -17.59 9.02
N ASN A 256 -7.04 -18.20 9.23
CA ASN A 256 -8.11 -17.60 10.04
C ASN A 256 -7.71 -17.36 11.50
N TRP A 257 -6.79 -18.16 12.04
CA TRP A 257 -6.22 -17.93 13.37
C TRP A 257 -5.66 -16.50 13.53
N LEU A 258 -5.07 -15.94 12.48
CA LEU A 258 -4.49 -14.60 12.51
C LEU A 258 -5.60 -13.54 12.58
N TRP A 259 -6.66 -13.72 11.81
CA TRP A 259 -7.82 -12.82 11.82
C TRP A 259 -8.47 -12.80 13.19
N HIS A 260 -8.78 -13.97 13.76
CA HIS A 260 -9.38 -14.04 15.10
C HIS A 260 -8.47 -13.38 16.13
N LEU A 261 -7.17 -13.67 16.10
CA LEU A 261 -6.22 -13.11 17.07
C LEU A 261 -6.13 -11.57 17.00
N ILE A 262 -6.11 -11.01 15.80
CA ILE A 262 -6.07 -9.57 15.59
C ILE A 262 -7.39 -8.94 16.04
N PHE A 263 -8.53 -9.45 15.59
CA PHE A 263 -9.84 -8.85 15.82
C PHE A 263 -10.46 -9.15 17.19
N GLU A 264 -9.90 -10.10 17.94
CA GLU A 264 -10.18 -10.29 19.37
C GLU A 264 -9.57 -9.14 20.19
N GLN A 265 -8.36 -8.70 19.83
CA GLN A 265 -7.64 -7.66 20.56
C GLN A 265 -7.91 -6.26 20.03
N LEU A 266 -8.14 -6.11 18.73
CA LEU A 266 -8.27 -4.84 18.03
C LEU A 266 -9.66 -4.70 17.39
N ASP A 267 -10.15 -3.47 17.34
CA ASP A 267 -11.42 -3.14 16.71
C ASP A 267 -11.28 -2.03 15.65
N PRO A 268 -10.36 -2.13 14.68
CA PRO A 268 -10.03 -1.01 13.79
C PRO A 268 -11.24 -0.58 12.94
N LEU A 269 -11.22 0.68 12.51
CA LEU A 269 -12.12 1.24 11.50
C LEU A 269 -11.65 0.89 10.08
N GLN A 270 -10.34 0.70 9.89
CA GLN A 270 -9.75 0.30 8.62
C GLN A 270 -8.69 -0.78 8.84
N PHE A 271 -8.76 -1.83 8.01
CA PHE A 271 -7.78 -2.90 7.97
C PHE A 271 -7.21 -3.02 6.57
N THR A 272 -5.90 -3.02 6.43
CA THR A 272 -5.24 -2.98 5.11
C THR A 272 -4.18 -4.07 5.01
N LEU A 273 -4.20 -4.81 3.90
CA LEU A 273 -3.18 -5.75 3.51
C LEU A 273 -2.42 -5.19 2.32
N ILE A 274 -1.08 -5.19 2.40
CA ILE A 274 -0.19 -4.78 1.32
C ILE A 274 0.84 -5.88 1.11
N GLY A 275 0.98 -6.39 -0.10
CA GLY A 275 1.96 -7.43 -0.40
C GLY A 275 1.86 -7.91 -1.85
N SER A 276 2.70 -8.87 -2.25
CA SER A 276 2.57 -9.48 -3.57
C SER A 276 1.25 -10.24 -3.69
N ILE A 277 0.71 -10.34 -4.90
CA ILE A 277 -0.52 -11.12 -5.13
C ILE A 277 -0.39 -12.58 -4.69
N LYS A 278 0.78 -13.20 -4.86
CA LYS A 278 1.08 -14.56 -4.39
C LYS A 278 0.91 -14.69 -2.87
N THR A 279 1.43 -13.70 -2.16
CA THR A 279 1.37 -13.67 -0.69
C THR A 279 -0.04 -13.35 -0.21
N LEU A 280 -0.72 -12.39 -0.83
CA LEU A 280 -2.09 -12.04 -0.47
C LEU A 280 -3.06 -13.18 -0.78
N SER A 281 -2.94 -13.85 -1.92
CA SER A 281 -3.80 -14.99 -2.25
C SER A 281 -3.64 -16.10 -1.22
N SER A 282 -2.39 -16.45 -0.88
CA SER A 282 -2.10 -17.44 0.16
C SER A 282 -2.69 -17.03 1.52
N LEU A 283 -2.49 -15.76 1.91
CA LEU A 283 -3.00 -15.21 3.17
C LEU A 283 -4.54 -15.26 3.24
N LEU A 284 -5.21 -15.07 2.11
CA LEU A 284 -6.67 -15.13 1.98
C LEU A 284 -7.20 -16.55 1.73
N GLY A 285 -6.35 -17.59 1.79
CA GLY A 285 -6.78 -18.98 1.61
C GLY A 285 -7.11 -19.36 0.16
N HIS A 286 -6.55 -18.62 -0.80
CA HIS A 286 -6.81 -18.77 -2.23
C HIS A 286 -5.57 -19.13 -3.04
N ILE A 287 -5.76 -20.00 -4.02
CA ILE A 287 -4.77 -20.34 -5.04
C ILE A 287 -5.13 -19.52 -6.28
N VAL A 288 -4.20 -18.66 -6.70
CA VAL A 288 -4.31 -17.90 -7.94
C VAL A 288 -3.42 -18.59 -8.97
N ASP A 289 -3.92 -18.72 -10.19
CA ASP A 289 -3.12 -19.22 -11.30
C ASP A 289 -2.10 -18.16 -11.73
N PHE A 290 -0.82 -18.53 -11.67
CA PHE A 290 0.30 -17.68 -12.07
C PHE A 290 0.99 -18.18 -13.34
N SER A 291 0.47 -19.22 -14.00
CA SER A 291 1.05 -19.84 -15.19
C SER A 291 1.33 -18.81 -16.30
N ASN A 292 0.41 -17.86 -16.48
CA ASN A 292 0.52 -16.80 -17.47
C ASN A 292 1.16 -15.52 -16.93
N TYR A 293 1.61 -15.46 -15.67
CA TYR A 293 2.03 -14.22 -14.99
C TYR A 293 3.49 -13.82 -15.21
N GLY A 294 4.22 -14.48 -16.12
CA GLY A 294 5.68 -14.60 -16.11
C GLY A 294 6.57 -13.35 -16.14
N GLY A 295 6.43 -12.31 -15.30
CA GLY A 295 7.25 -11.08 -15.33
C GLY A 295 6.98 -10.05 -14.24
N CYS A 296 5.86 -10.17 -13.52
CA CYS A 296 5.36 -9.13 -12.63
C CYS A 296 5.64 -9.44 -11.14
N ASN A 297 6.70 -10.18 -10.83
CA ASN A 297 6.98 -10.70 -9.48
C ASN A 297 7.18 -9.62 -8.39
N ASN A 298 7.36 -8.34 -8.75
CA ASN A 298 7.60 -7.25 -7.80
C ASN A 298 6.37 -6.33 -7.56
N HIS A 299 5.21 -6.66 -8.12
CA HIS A 299 4.00 -5.83 -7.95
C HIS A 299 3.37 -6.09 -6.59
N ARG A 300 3.14 -4.99 -5.87
CA ARG A 300 2.36 -5.01 -4.64
C ARG A 300 0.92 -4.74 -4.99
N HIS A 301 0.04 -5.45 -4.30
CA HIS A 301 -1.39 -5.23 -4.32
C HIS A 301 -1.81 -4.70 -2.95
N ILE A 302 -2.90 -3.94 -2.91
CA ILE A 302 -3.50 -3.44 -1.69
C ILE A 302 -4.93 -3.94 -1.63
N VAL A 303 -5.29 -4.55 -0.51
CA VAL A 303 -6.69 -4.83 -0.15
C VAL A 303 -6.97 -4.10 1.14
N SER A 304 -7.87 -3.11 1.11
CA SER A 304 -8.26 -2.35 2.28
C SER A 304 -9.74 -2.47 2.54
N LEU A 305 -10.08 -2.82 3.77
CA LEU A 305 -11.44 -2.91 4.28
C LEU A 305 -11.68 -1.77 5.25
N SER A 306 -12.81 -1.08 5.16
CA SER A 306 -13.14 -0.03 6.13
C SER A 306 -14.63 0.03 6.46
N ARG A 307 -14.91 0.67 7.59
CA ARG A 307 -16.26 0.88 8.14
C ARG A 307 -16.36 2.22 8.84
N THR A 308 -17.58 2.73 8.92
CA THR A 308 -17.87 4.05 9.49
C THR A 308 -17.88 4.06 11.02
N SER A 309 -18.15 2.90 11.64
CA SER A 309 -18.24 2.78 13.10
C SER A 309 -17.61 1.51 13.62
N ARG A 310 -17.12 1.60 14.86
CA ARG A 310 -16.65 0.44 15.64
C ARG A 310 -17.80 -0.47 16.02
N SER A 311 -17.50 -1.76 16.20
CA SER A 311 -18.50 -2.67 16.76
C SER A 311 -18.68 -2.29 18.23
N PRO A 312 -19.92 -2.24 18.76
CA PRO A 312 -20.12 -2.04 20.19
C PRO A 312 -19.49 -3.23 20.94
N MET A 313 -18.25 -3.07 21.38
CA MET A 313 -17.53 -4.05 22.19
C MET A 313 -18.35 -4.31 23.47
N GLY A 314 -18.89 -5.53 23.61
CA GLY A 314 -19.47 -5.99 24.88
C GLY A 314 -20.97 -5.78 25.09
N GLN A 315 -21.78 -5.63 24.03
CA GLN A 315 -23.21 -5.93 24.18
C GLN A 315 -23.44 -7.42 23.88
N ASP A 316 -23.77 -8.16 24.94
CA ASP A 316 -24.38 -9.50 24.91
C ASP A 316 -25.74 -9.46 24.19
N ASN A 317 -25.74 -9.17 22.89
CA ASN A 317 -26.94 -9.20 22.09
C ASN A 317 -27.13 -10.60 21.55
N LYS A 318 -28.18 -11.24 22.07
CA LYS A 318 -28.79 -12.54 21.72
C LYS A 318 -29.24 -12.66 20.24
N THR A 319 -28.62 -11.94 19.32
CA THR A 319 -28.68 -12.24 17.90
C THR A 319 -27.79 -13.45 17.64
N PRO A 320 -28.28 -14.52 16.98
CA PRO A 320 -27.43 -15.66 16.65
C PRO A 320 -26.23 -15.14 15.88
N VAL A 321 -25.03 -15.32 16.45
CA VAL A 321 -23.77 -14.99 15.78
C VAL A 321 -23.79 -15.74 14.47
N ALA A 322 -23.89 -15.01 13.36
CA ALA A 322 -23.83 -15.64 12.05
C ALA A 322 -22.52 -16.43 11.98
N LEU A 323 -22.61 -17.73 11.75
CA LEU A 323 -21.42 -18.59 11.69
C LEU A 323 -20.44 -18.01 10.66
N LEU A 324 -19.18 -17.91 11.06
CA LEU A 324 -18.13 -17.45 10.18
C LEU A 324 -17.89 -18.47 9.05
N PRO A 325 -17.39 -18.04 7.88
CA PRO A 325 -17.11 -18.92 6.75
C PRO A 325 -16.34 -20.19 7.13
N SER A 326 -15.32 -20.10 8.00
CA SER A 326 -14.53 -21.23 8.50
C SER A 326 -15.32 -22.24 9.35
N GLN A 327 -16.43 -21.80 9.97
CA GLN A 327 -17.28 -22.60 10.84
C GLN A 327 -18.40 -23.31 10.07
N LYS A 328 -18.59 -22.97 8.79
CA LYS A 328 -19.61 -23.61 7.95
C LYS A 328 -19.09 -24.95 7.41
N PRO A 329 -19.98 -25.93 7.16
CA PRO A 329 -19.59 -27.20 6.54
C PRO A 329 -18.84 -26.94 5.22
N ARG A 330 -17.66 -27.54 5.06
CA ARG A 330 -16.85 -27.39 3.85
C ARG A 330 -17.57 -28.04 2.68
N VAL A 331 -17.86 -27.24 1.65
CA VAL A 331 -18.46 -27.72 0.40
C VAL A 331 -17.38 -28.16 -0.60
N ASN A 332 -16.20 -27.52 -0.57
CA ASN A 332 -15.06 -27.82 -1.43
C ASN A 332 -13.78 -28.05 -0.59
N GLU A 333 -13.03 -29.10 -0.90
CA GLU A 333 -11.80 -29.46 -0.18
C GLU A 333 -10.59 -28.58 -0.54
N TYR A 334 -10.62 -27.90 -1.69
CA TYR A 334 -9.45 -27.21 -2.26
C TYR A 334 -9.27 -25.75 -1.84
N THR A 335 -10.25 -25.14 -1.17
CA THR A 335 -10.20 -23.72 -0.77
C THR A 335 -10.49 -23.57 0.71
N THR A 336 -9.61 -22.88 1.43
CA THR A 336 -9.87 -22.53 2.83
C THR A 336 -10.61 -21.20 2.86
N PRO A 337 -11.85 -21.15 3.39
CA PRO A 337 -12.59 -19.90 3.43
C PRO A 337 -11.90 -18.90 4.36
N SER A 338 -11.90 -17.62 3.97
CA SER A 338 -11.32 -16.54 4.75
C SER A 338 -12.38 -15.81 5.57
N ASP A 339 -12.18 -15.77 6.89
CA ASP A 339 -13.09 -15.08 7.79
C ASP A 339 -12.91 -13.57 7.78
N LEU A 340 -11.80 -13.06 7.22
CA LEU A 340 -11.47 -11.62 7.21
C LEU A 340 -12.62 -10.74 6.71
N PHE A 341 -13.35 -11.19 5.68
CA PHE A 341 -14.42 -10.41 5.05
C PHE A 341 -15.77 -10.57 5.76
N SER A 342 -15.88 -11.51 6.70
CA SER A 342 -17.10 -11.78 7.47
C SER A 342 -16.95 -11.48 8.97
N ILE A 343 -15.72 -11.27 9.46
CA ILE A 343 -15.43 -11.04 10.89
C ILE A 343 -15.99 -9.70 11.39
N ARG A 344 -16.25 -8.76 10.48
CA ARG A 344 -16.88 -7.45 10.74
C ARG A 344 -17.77 -7.05 9.56
N ASP A 345 -18.68 -6.11 9.83
CA ASP A 345 -19.53 -5.48 8.81
C ASP A 345 -18.75 -4.41 8.05
N TRP A 346 -17.91 -4.86 7.12
CA TRP A 346 -17.15 -3.95 6.25
C TRP A 346 -18.09 -3.26 5.26
N THR A 347 -18.13 -1.93 5.30
CA THR A 347 -18.99 -1.13 4.41
C THR A 347 -18.25 -0.62 3.18
N SER A 348 -16.92 -0.74 3.16
CA SER A 348 -16.10 -0.26 2.06
C SER A 348 -14.91 -1.17 1.80
N LEU A 349 -14.63 -1.39 0.51
CA LEU A 349 -13.56 -2.24 0.01
C LEU A 349 -12.78 -1.46 -1.04
N LEU A 350 -11.47 -1.34 -0.83
CA LEU A 350 -10.53 -0.85 -1.82
C LEU A 350 -9.63 -1.98 -2.28
N VAL A 351 -9.51 -2.13 -3.59
CA VAL A 351 -8.56 -3.03 -4.25
C VAL A 351 -7.67 -2.20 -5.17
N ASN A 352 -6.37 -2.20 -4.90
CA ASN A 352 -5.37 -1.59 -5.76
C ASN A 352 -4.45 -2.68 -6.30
N GLU A 353 -4.48 -2.91 -7.62
CA GLU A 353 -3.68 -3.93 -8.29
C GLU A 353 -2.37 -3.36 -8.87
N GLY A 354 -2.12 -2.07 -8.68
CA GLY A 354 -0.91 -1.40 -9.15
C GLY A 354 -0.87 -1.24 -10.66
N SER A 355 0.34 -1.19 -11.21
CA SER A 355 0.57 -0.90 -12.62
C SER A 355 0.62 -2.14 -13.51
N PHE A 356 -0.12 -2.08 -14.61
CA PHE A 356 -0.17 -3.09 -15.67
C PHE A 356 0.71 -2.68 -16.85
N ALA A 357 1.44 -1.56 -16.77
CA ALA A 357 2.28 -1.07 -17.86
C ALA A 357 3.29 -2.11 -18.37
N ILE A 358 3.78 -2.97 -17.48
CA ILE A 358 4.69 -4.08 -17.80
C ILE A 358 4.09 -5.11 -18.76
N VAL A 359 2.76 -5.24 -18.82
CA VAL A 359 2.06 -6.15 -19.74
C VAL A 359 2.29 -5.72 -21.20
N TYR A 360 2.37 -4.42 -21.44
CA TYR A 360 2.59 -3.84 -22.78
C TYR A 360 4.06 -3.82 -23.20
N ALA A 361 4.98 -3.99 -22.25
CA ALA A 361 6.40 -4.08 -22.53
C ALA A 361 6.79 -5.42 -23.19
N ARG A 362 5.86 -6.38 -23.35
CA ARG A 362 6.13 -7.73 -23.86
C ARG A 362 5.43 -8.01 -25.18
N ASN A 363 6.15 -8.67 -26.08
CA ASN A 363 5.60 -9.18 -27.34
C ASN A 363 4.42 -10.14 -27.07
N GLY A 364 3.26 -9.89 -27.70
CA GLY A 364 2.09 -10.78 -27.61
C GLY A 364 0.99 -10.35 -26.62
N VAL A 365 0.69 -9.04 -26.56
CA VAL A 365 -0.29 -8.37 -25.68
C VAL A 365 -1.66 -9.08 -25.57
N THR A 366 -2.06 -9.88 -26.56
CA THR A 366 -3.42 -10.47 -26.64
C THR A 366 -3.66 -11.68 -25.71
N ASN A 367 -2.62 -12.35 -25.23
CA ASN A 367 -2.77 -13.61 -24.45
C ASN A 367 -2.46 -13.47 -22.96
N TYR A 368 -2.06 -12.28 -22.51
CA TYR A 368 -1.68 -12.09 -21.10
C TYR A 368 -2.91 -11.76 -20.25
N SER A 369 -3.17 -12.59 -19.23
CA SER A 369 -4.15 -12.27 -18.19
C SER A 369 -3.40 -11.87 -16.92
N PRO A 370 -3.49 -10.61 -16.49
CA PRO A 370 -2.89 -10.19 -15.23
C PRO A 370 -3.61 -10.89 -14.06
N PRO A 371 -2.88 -11.40 -13.06
CA PRO A 371 -3.47 -12.03 -11.91
C PRO A 371 -4.19 -10.98 -11.12
N THR A 372 -5.35 -11.39 -10.64
CA THR A 372 -6.27 -10.50 -9.97
C THR A 372 -6.91 -11.24 -8.81
N LEU A 373 -7.19 -10.49 -7.74
CA LEU A 373 -7.97 -11.02 -6.63
C LEU A 373 -9.47 -10.81 -6.84
N LEU A 374 -9.88 -10.02 -7.84
CA LEU A 374 -11.27 -9.58 -8.01
C LEU A 374 -12.26 -10.73 -8.25
N PRO A 375 -11.99 -11.71 -9.15
CA PRO A 375 -12.93 -12.83 -9.34
C PRO A 375 -13.04 -13.71 -8.10
N TYR A 376 -12.13 -13.60 -7.14
CA TYR A 376 -12.20 -14.33 -5.89
C TYR A 376 -12.93 -13.54 -4.81
N ILE A 377 -12.62 -12.25 -4.71
CA ILE A 377 -13.19 -11.32 -3.71
C ILE A 377 -14.64 -11.00 -4.01
N LEU A 378 -14.99 -10.85 -5.28
CA LEU A 378 -16.29 -10.35 -5.69
C LEU A 378 -17.23 -11.45 -6.21
N ASN A 379 -16.80 -12.71 -6.23
CA ASN A 379 -17.64 -13.83 -6.66
C ASN A 379 -18.63 -14.25 -5.58
N SER A 380 -19.92 -14.17 -5.90
CA SER A 380 -21.05 -14.54 -5.04
C SER A 380 -21.14 -16.02 -4.68
N SER A 381 -20.36 -16.87 -5.35
CA SER A 381 -20.26 -18.30 -5.04
C SER A 381 -19.29 -18.56 -3.88
N ASN A 382 -18.42 -17.59 -3.56
CA ASN A 382 -17.41 -17.76 -2.52
C ASN A 382 -17.96 -17.39 -1.15
N ILE A 383 -18.14 -18.41 -0.30
CA ILE A 383 -18.69 -18.29 1.06
C ILE A 383 -17.95 -17.26 1.92
N SER A 384 -16.64 -17.06 1.68
CA SER A 384 -15.81 -16.07 2.39
C SER A 384 -16.34 -14.64 2.21
N PHE A 385 -16.92 -14.34 1.05
CA PHE A 385 -17.29 -12.99 0.62
C PHE A 385 -18.80 -12.72 0.63
N ASN A 386 -19.63 -13.75 0.86
CA ASN A 386 -21.08 -13.61 0.89
C ASN A 386 -21.58 -12.58 1.92
N HIS A 387 -20.85 -12.41 3.02
CA HIS A 387 -21.19 -11.41 4.03
C HIS A 387 -20.87 -9.99 3.57
N ILE A 388 -19.64 -9.76 3.09
CA ILE A 388 -19.23 -8.43 2.63
C ILE A 388 -20.08 -7.95 1.46
N GLN A 389 -20.49 -8.82 0.54
CA GLN A 389 -21.39 -8.46 -0.56
C GLN A 389 -22.74 -7.88 -0.11
N LYS A 390 -23.19 -8.19 1.11
CA LYS A 390 -24.45 -7.68 1.66
C LYS A 390 -24.28 -6.38 2.45
N THR A 391 -23.08 -6.13 2.97
CA THR A 391 -22.77 -4.99 3.84
C THR A 391 -22.03 -3.87 3.11
N LEU A 392 -21.43 -4.19 1.96
CA LEU A 392 -20.64 -3.26 1.17
C LEU A 392 -21.51 -2.16 0.56
N LYS A 393 -21.12 -0.91 0.78
CA LYS A 393 -21.74 0.28 0.23
C LYS A 393 -20.86 1.03 -0.74
N SER A 394 -19.54 0.95 -0.57
CA SER A 394 -18.55 1.62 -1.42
C SER A 394 -17.50 0.64 -1.91
N PHE A 395 -17.23 0.65 -3.20
CA PHE A 395 -16.14 -0.11 -3.81
C PHE A 395 -15.16 0.83 -4.51
N SER A 396 -13.88 0.69 -4.23
CA SER A 396 -12.82 1.48 -4.85
C SER A 396 -11.85 0.56 -5.57
N TYR A 397 -11.68 0.77 -6.87
CA TYR A 397 -10.75 -0.01 -7.68
C TYR A 397 -9.69 0.89 -8.31
N VAL A 398 -8.43 0.49 -8.15
CA VAL A 398 -7.27 1.17 -8.69
C VAL A 398 -6.40 0.17 -9.43
N ALA A 399 -6.15 0.44 -10.71
CA ALA A 399 -5.24 -0.33 -11.53
C ALA A 399 -4.68 0.63 -12.58
N ILE A 400 -3.37 0.77 -12.76
CA ILE A 400 -2.82 1.71 -13.73
C ILE A 400 -2.65 0.99 -15.08
N PHE A 401 -3.34 1.50 -16.11
CA PHE A 401 -3.40 0.97 -17.48
C PHE A 401 -3.87 -0.49 -17.59
N PRO A 402 -4.97 -0.90 -16.95
CA PRO A 402 -5.47 -2.26 -17.06
C PRO A 402 -5.88 -2.56 -18.51
N PRO A 403 -5.60 -3.76 -19.05
CA PRO A 403 -6.15 -4.17 -20.34
C PRO A 403 -7.68 -4.11 -20.34
N SER A 404 -8.30 -3.67 -21.42
CA SER A 404 -9.76 -3.56 -21.51
C SER A 404 -10.48 -4.90 -21.30
N LYS A 405 -9.84 -6.00 -21.72
CA LYS A 405 -10.28 -7.38 -21.44
C LYS A 405 -10.39 -7.66 -19.94
N HIS A 406 -9.40 -7.20 -19.15
CA HIS A 406 -9.39 -7.40 -17.70
C HIS A 406 -10.59 -6.71 -17.03
N ILE A 407 -10.91 -5.47 -17.43
CA ILE A 407 -12.08 -4.75 -16.91
C ILE A 407 -13.39 -5.46 -17.27
N ARG A 408 -13.51 -5.92 -18.51
CA ARG A 408 -14.70 -6.63 -19.01
C ARG A 408 -14.94 -7.96 -18.30
N GLU A 409 -13.89 -8.69 -17.95
CA GLU A 409 -13.98 -10.04 -17.38
C GLU A 409 -13.96 -10.06 -15.85
N ALA A 410 -13.21 -9.15 -15.20
CA ALA A 410 -12.99 -9.19 -13.75
C ALA A 410 -13.76 -8.12 -12.96
N ILE A 411 -14.09 -6.97 -13.55
CA ILE A 411 -14.76 -5.86 -12.86
C ILE A 411 -16.25 -5.82 -13.17
N VAL A 412 -16.60 -5.63 -14.44
CA VAL A 412 -17.99 -5.43 -14.89
C VAL A 412 -18.95 -6.51 -14.39
N PRO A 413 -18.69 -7.82 -14.57
CA PRO A 413 -19.63 -8.87 -14.17
C PRO A 413 -19.61 -9.15 -12.67
N CYS A 414 -18.52 -8.83 -11.99
CA CYS A 414 -18.30 -9.22 -10.60
C CYS A 414 -18.60 -8.10 -9.61
N LEU A 415 -18.84 -6.86 -10.05
CA LEU A 415 -19.10 -5.76 -9.14
C LEU A 415 -20.24 -6.12 -8.16
N PRO A 416 -20.09 -5.97 -6.84
CA PRO A 416 -21.20 -6.14 -5.92
C PRO A 416 -22.20 -4.99 -6.09
N PRO A 417 -23.48 -5.19 -5.73
CA PRO A 417 -24.45 -4.10 -5.72
C PRO A 417 -24.06 -3.10 -4.61
N VAL A 418 -23.49 -1.96 -5.01
CA VAL A 418 -22.96 -0.92 -4.11
C VAL A 418 -23.59 0.43 -4.43
N GLU A 419 -23.59 1.34 -3.45
CA GLU A 419 -24.09 2.71 -3.58
C GLU A 419 -23.07 3.64 -4.26
N HIS A 420 -21.77 3.38 -4.03
CA HIS A 420 -20.66 4.20 -4.53
C HIS A 420 -19.55 3.38 -5.17
N VAL A 421 -19.08 3.80 -6.35
CA VAL A 421 -17.90 3.23 -7.02
C VAL A 421 -16.87 4.32 -7.28
N TYR A 422 -15.63 4.08 -6.86
CA TYR A 422 -14.46 4.84 -7.27
C TYR A 422 -13.62 4.00 -8.24
N LEU A 423 -13.21 4.58 -9.36
CA LEU A 423 -12.40 3.92 -10.37
C LEU A 423 -11.22 4.81 -10.78
N GLN A 424 -10.00 4.27 -10.75
CA GLN A 424 -8.80 4.93 -11.25
C GLN A 424 -8.02 3.96 -12.14
N MET A 425 -7.83 4.35 -13.40
CA MET A 425 -7.18 3.59 -14.45
C MET A 425 -5.91 4.25 -15.00
N ALA A 426 -5.68 5.52 -14.67
CA ALA A 426 -4.50 6.29 -15.07
C ALA A 426 -3.58 6.57 -13.86
N PRO A 427 -2.28 6.82 -14.11
CA PRO A 427 -1.40 7.28 -13.05
C PRO A 427 -1.76 8.71 -12.63
N HIS A 428 -1.65 8.99 -11.33
CA HIS A 428 -1.93 10.32 -10.78
C HIS A 428 -0.83 11.35 -11.09
N THR A 429 0.41 10.88 -11.32
CA THR A 429 1.56 11.73 -11.57
C THR A 429 1.91 11.77 -13.06
N SER A 430 2.20 12.97 -13.57
CA SER A 430 2.73 13.20 -14.93
C SER A 430 4.09 12.52 -15.17
N ASN A 431 4.78 12.15 -14.09
CA ASN A 431 6.12 11.55 -14.12
C ASN A 431 6.07 10.01 -14.15
N PHE A 432 4.96 9.43 -14.60
CA PHE A 432 4.86 7.99 -14.76
C PHE A 432 5.88 7.52 -15.79
N CYS A 433 6.92 6.82 -15.32
CA CYS A 433 7.97 6.29 -16.18
C CYS A 433 7.59 4.88 -16.61
N PHE A 434 7.49 4.68 -17.93
CA PHE A 434 7.22 3.38 -18.50
C PHE A 434 8.40 2.42 -18.27
N PRO A 435 8.15 1.17 -17.85
CA PRO A 435 9.22 0.19 -17.69
C PRO A 435 9.80 -0.22 -19.06
N GLY A 436 11.00 0.27 -19.39
CA GLY A 436 11.83 -0.24 -20.50
C GLY A 436 11.32 0.04 -21.93
N ALA A 437 11.96 -0.61 -22.91
CA ALA A 437 11.59 -0.53 -24.33
C ALA A 437 10.21 -1.18 -24.54
N MET A 438 9.19 -0.34 -24.64
CA MET A 438 7.83 -0.70 -24.98
C MET A 438 7.79 -1.28 -26.40
N HIS A 439 7.38 -2.54 -26.54
CA HIS A 439 7.28 -3.19 -27.84
C HIS A 439 6.01 -2.78 -28.59
N GLY A 440 4.90 -2.52 -27.86
CA GLY A 440 3.73 -1.81 -28.36
C GLY A 440 3.87 -0.33 -28.03
N GLY A 441 3.61 0.58 -28.98
CA GLY A 441 3.83 2.00 -28.76
C GLY A 441 3.01 2.53 -27.57
N VAL A 442 3.41 3.67 -27.00
CA VAL A 442 2.64 4.38 -25.94
C VAL A 442 1.17 4.60 -26.36
N ALA A 443 0.90 4.68 -27.67
CA ALA A 443 -0.45 4.77 -28.23
C ALA A 443 -1.36 3.57 -27.90
N ASP A 444 -0.82 2.35 -27.87
CA ASP A 444 -1.62 1.13 -27.61
C ASP A 444 -2.17 1.11 -26.18
N ILE A 445 -1.38 1.64 -25.22
CA ILE A 445 -1.75 1.75 -23.81
C ILE A 445 -2.93 2.71 -23.62
N TRP A 446 -2.89 3.87 -24.28
CA TRP A 446 -3.97 4.84 -24.21
C TRP A 446 -5.22 4.35 -24.92
N LEU A 447 -5.07 3.65 -26.05
CA LEU A 447 -6.20 3.01 -26.74
C LEU A 447 -6.89 1.95 -25.86
N GLU A 448 -6.12 1.12 -25.16
CA GLU A 448 -6.66 0.14 -24.21
C GLU A 448 -7.33 0.82 -23.01
N PHE A 449 -6.74 1.89 -22.49
CA PHE A 449 -7.34 2.71 -21.45
C PHE A 449 -8.69 3.29 -21.88
N ASP A 450 -8.80 3.83 -23.08
CA ASP A 450 -10.05 4.38 -23.62
C ASP A 450 -11.09 3.28 -23.80
N THR A 451 -10.66 2.12 -24.32
CA THR A 451 -11.52 0.96 -24.50
C THR A 451 -12.03 0.44 -23.16
N ALA A 452 -11.18 0.40 -22.14
CA ALA A 452 -11.54 0.04 -20.77
C ALA A 452 -12.57 0.99 -20.17
N TYR A 453 -12.37 2.32 -20.32
CA TYR A 453 -13.33 3.32 -19.86
C TYR A 453 -14.67 3.23 -20.59
N ALA A 454 -14.64 3.05 -21.91
CA ALA A 454 -15.85 2.91 -22.72
C ALA A 454 -16.69 1.70 -22.28
N VAL A 455 -16.03 0.59 -21.89
CA VAL A 455 -16.71 -0.58 -21.32
C VAL A 455 -17.43 -0.19 -20.02
N VAL A 456 -16.77 0.45 -19.06
CA VAL A 456 -17.40 0.84 -17.78
C VAL A 456 -18.54 1.82 -17.99
N MET A 457 -18.31 2.87 -18.79
CA MET A 457 -19.29 3.92 -19.03
C MET A 457 -20.54 3.38 -19.73
N ARG A 458 -20.39 2.44 -20.66
CA ARG A 458 -21.51 1.76 -21.30
C ARG A 458 -22.37 1.01 -20.29
N GLU A 459 -21.76 0.17 -19.46
CA GLU A 459 -22.49 -0.64 -18.49
C GLU A 459 -23.19 0.21 -17.42
N MET A 460 -22.59 1.35 -17.05
CA MET A 460 -23.13 2.25 -16.04
C MET A 460 -24.27 3.15 -16.56
N PHE A 461 -24.15 3.67 -17.78
CA PHE A 461 -25.10 4.64 -18.34
C PHE A 461 -26.19 4.04 -19.22
N ASP A 462 -26.11 2.77 -19.62
CA ASP A 462 -27.16 2.18 -20.45
C ASP A 462 -28.43 1.81 -19.66
N ARG A 463 -29.60 2.00 -20.28
CA ARG A 463 -30.91 2.00 -19.61
C ARG A 463 -31.41 0.62 -19.19
N GLU A 464 -30.83 -0.45 -19.73
CA GLU A 464 -31.15 -1.84 -19.36
C GLU A 464 -30.26 -2.35 -18.22
N VAL A 465 -29.95 -1.47 -17.26
CA VAL A 465 -28.98 -1.71 -16.18
C VAL A 465 -29.14 -3.12 -15.59
N SER A 466 -28.10 -3.93 -15.78
CA SER A 466 -27.89 -5.22 -15.10
C SER A 466 -28.25 -5.08 -13.62
N SER A 467 -28.85 -6.11 -13.02
CA SER A 467 -29.32 -6.08 -11.62
C SER A 467 -28.28 -5.55 -10.62
N VAL A 468 -27.01 -5.74 -10.95
CA VAL A 468 -25.83 -5.37 -10.18
C VAL A 468 -25.65 -3.85 -10.01
N TRP A 469 -25.82 -3.06 -11.08
CA TRP A 469 -25.54 -1.63 -11.09
C TRP A 469 -26.76 -0.78 -10.67
N LYS A 470 -27.90 -1.43 -10.41
CA LYS A 470 -29.14 -0.74 -10.03
C LYS A 470 -29.05 0.03 -8.72
N GLN A 471 -28.21 -0.43 -7.79
CA GLN A 471 -28.03 0.23 -6.49
C GLN A 471 -27.03 1.39 -6.55
N LEU A 472 -26.32 1.56 -7.66
CA LEU A 472 -25.33 2.61 -7.78
C LEU A 472 -25.99 3.98 -7.79
N GLN A 473 -25.55 4.84 -6.87
CA GLN A 473 -26.01 6.21 -6.69
C GLN A 473 -24.92 7.21 -7.05
N ALA A 474 -23.65 6.86 -6.83
CA ALA A 474 -22.53 7.74 -7.11
C ALA A 474 -21.39 6.98 -7.80
N PHE A 475 -20.78 7.63 -8.79
CA PHE A 475 -19.58 7.16 -9.47
C PHE A 475 -18.53 8.26 -9.47
N GLU A 476 -17.32 7.92 -9.03
CA GLU A 476 -16.16 8.79 -8.97
C GLU A 476 -15.02 8.23 -9.84
N SER A 477 -14.53 9.04 -10.77
CA SER A 477 -13.33 8.75 -11.55
C SER A 477 -12.13 9.45 -10.93
N GLY A 478 -11.15 8.66 -10.47
CA GLY A 478 -9.84 9.12 -10.02
C GLY A 478 -8.97 9.69 -11.14
N ASP A 479 -9.36 9.51 -12.40
CA ASP A 479 -8.63 9.95 -13.58
C ASP A 479 -9.09 11.33 -14.07
N ALA A 480 -10.06 11.94 -13.39
CA ALA A 480 -10.59 13.24 -13.76
C ALA A 480 -9.54 14.37 -13.75
N SER A 481 -8.47 14.22 -12.98
CA SER A 481 -7.32 15.13 -12.98
C SER A 481 -6.42 14.97 -14.21
N ASN A 482 -6.48 13.84 -14.92
CA ASN A 482 -5.72 13.60 -16.13
C ASN A 482 -6.51 14.13 -17.34
N GLU A 483 -6.11 15.29 -17.89
CA GLU A 483 -6.86 15.94 -18.96
C GLU A 483 -7.00 15.08 -20.22
N VAL A 484 -5.94 14.34 -20.59
CA VAL A 484 -5.90 13.52 -21.81
C VAL A 484 -6.85 12.33 -21.66
N GLY A 485 -6.66 11.54 -20.59
CA GLY A 485 -7.50 10.38 -20.33
C GLY A 485 -8.97 10.74 -20.05
N TRP A 486 -9.21 11.85 -19.33
CA TRP A 486 -10.56 12.28 -18.98
C TRP A 486 -11.36 12.80 -20.18
N SER A 487 -10.71 13.53 -21.09
CA SER A 487 -11.40 14.12 -22.25
C SER A 487 -11.97 13.05 -23.18
N MET A 488 -11.26 11.94 -23.37
CA MET A 488 -11.71 10.81 -24.20
C MET A 488 -12.83 10.02 -23.53
N ALA A 489 -12.74 9.76 -22.22
CA ALA A 489 -13.83 9.14 -21.45
C ALA A 489 -15.14 9.96 -21.51
N MET A 490 -15.03 11.30 -21.54
CA MET A 490 -16.17 12.20 -21.67
C MET A 490 -16.78 12.24 -23.07
N GLN A 491 -16.06 11.81 -24.12
CA GLN A 491 -16.63 11.72 -25.47
C GLN A 491 -17.79 10.72 -25.51
N TYR A 492 -17.69 9.60 -24.78
CA TYR A 492 -18.79 8.64 -24.64
C TYR A 492 -20.04 9.30 -24.05
N VAL A 493 -19.85 10.06 -22.96
CA VAL A 493 -20.92 10.81 -22.28
C VAL A 493 -21.56 11.85 -23.20
N GLN A 494 -20.77 12.55 -24.01
CA GLN A 494 -21.26 13.54 -24.98
C GLN A 494 -22.11 12.89 -26.07
N VAL A 495 -21.70 11.72 -26.57
CA VAL A 495 -22.38 11.02 -27.66
C VAL A 495 -23.67 10.33 -27.18
N HIS A 496 -23.65 9.67 -26.02
CA HIS A 496 -24.75 8.83 -25.55
C HIS A 496 -25.65 9.49 -24.50
N GLY A 497 -25.21 10.62 -23.94
CA GLY A 497 -25.88 11.33 -22.86
C GLY A 497 -25.81 10.60 -21.51
N LEU A 498 -26.17 11.28 -20.43
CA LEU A 498 -26.07 10.77 -19.05
C LEU A 498 -27.28 9.97 -18.56
N LYS A 499 -28.30 9.74 -19.41
CA LYS A 499 -29.53 8.92 -19.15
C LYS A 499 -29.91 8.71 -17.65
N GLY A 500 -30.22 9.78 -16.91
CA GLY A 500 -30.64 9.70 -15.49
C GLY A 500 -29.53 9.96 -14.47
N TRP A 501 -28.32 10.22 -14.93
CA TRP A 501 -27.20 10.70 -14.14
C TRP A 501 -26.96 12.19 -14.34
N LYS A 502 -26.31 12.81 -13.37
CA LYS A 502 -25.85 14.20 -13.39
C LYS A 502 -24.41 14.26 -12.91
N MET A 503 -23.56 14.95 -13.66
CA MET A 503 -22.22 15.28 -13.19
C MET A 503 -22.31 16.45 -12.19
N LYS A 504 -22.02 16.19 -10.91
CA LYS A 504 -22.06 17.21 -9.85
C LYS A 504 -20.76 18.01 -9.79
N SER A 505 -19.64 17.35 -10.06
CA SER A 505 -18.32 17.96 -10.25
C SER A 505 -17.53 17.13 -11.26
N ARG A 506 -16.40 17.65 -11.76
CA ARG A 506 -15.55 16.93 -12.71
C ARG A 506 -15.16 15.57 -12.11
N GLY A 507 -15.41 14.49 -12.86
CA GLY A 507 -15.14 13.12 -12.40
C GLY A 507 -16.18 12.51 -11.47
N TYR A 508 -17.18 13.26 -11.01
CA TYR A 508 -18.14 12.79 -10.00
C TYR A 508 -19.59 12.88 -10.50
N PHE A 509 -20.19 11.72 -10.66
CA PHE A 509 -21.55 11.54 -11.19
C PHE A 509 -22.46 11.03 -10.09
N VAL A 510 -23.67 11.58 -10.05
CA VAL A 510 -24.72 11.20 -9.11
C VAL A 510 -25.96 10.86 -9.90
N ARG A 511 -26.66 9.81 -9.51
CA ARG A 511 -27.93 9.44 -10.10
C ARG A 511 -29.01 10.43 -9.66
N ASN A 512 -29.79 10.92 -10.61
CA ASN A 512 -30.96 11.73 -10.31
C ASN A 512 -32.07 10.81 -9.82
N ASP A 513 -32.05 10.50 -8.53
CA ASP A 513 -33.22 9.93 -7.88
C ASP A 513 -34.28 11.03 -7.91
N GLY A 514 -35.40 10.80 -8.59
CA GLY A 514 -36.50 11.76 -8.75
C GLY A 514 -37.23 12.16 -7.45
N ARG A 515 -36.53 12.21 -6.32
CA ARG A 515 -36.99 12.77 -5.05
C ARG A 515 -36.53 14.22 -4.96
N SER A 516 -37.22 15.09 -5.71
CA SER A 516 -37.29 16.53 -5.43
C SER A 516 -38.39 16.80 -4.41
#